data_AF-A0A2E3NNN8-F1
#
_entry.id   AF-A0A2E3NNN8-F1
#
_cell.length_a   1.000
_cell.length_b   1.000
_cell.length_c   1.000
_cell.angle_alpha   90.00
_cell.angle_beta   90.00
_cell.angle_gamma   90.00
#
_symmetry.space_group_name_H-M   'P 1'
#
loop_
_entity.id
_entity.type
_entity.pdbx_description
1 polymer ?
#
loop_
_entity_poly.entity_id
_entity_poly.type
_entity_poly.pdbx_seq_one_letter_code
_entity_poly.pdbx_strand_id
1 'polypeptide(L)'
;MQVSVEICLVPIGVGVSVSPYVATCQRVLEQAGLTGQLHAYGTNVEGDWDVVMRAVKACHEAVHAQGAPRIFTTLKVGTRTDRKQALADKIRSVEDRLASAPDA
;
A
#
# COMPACT_ATOMS: atom_id res chain seq x y z
N MET A 1 -0.09 2.29 -16.86
CA MET A 1 1.26 2.76 -16.44
C MET A 1 1.66 2.03 -15.18
N GLN A 2 2.87 1.46 -15.07
CA GLN A 2 3.27 0.76 -13.83
C GLN A 2 3.50 1.75 -12.68
N VAL A 3 2.98 1.43 -11.49
CA VAL A 3 3.14 2.23 -10.27
C VAL A 3 3.50 1.35 -9.08
N SER A 4 4.26 1.90 -8.13
CA SER A 4 4.38 1.38 -6.77
C SER A 4 3.75 2.37 -5.79
N VAL A 5 2.92 1.89 -4.87
CA VAL A 5 2.19 2.72 -3.91
C VAL A 5 2.29 2.12 -2.51
N GLU A 6 2.63 2.95 -1.51
CA GLU A 6 2.37 2.65 -0.10
C GLU A 6 1.01 3.26 0.27
N ILE A 7 0.08 2.45 0.75
CA ILE A 7 -1.26 2.84 1.17
C ILE A 7 -1.34 2.79 2.70
N CYS A 8 -1.61 3.94 3.34
CA CYS A 8 -1.92 4.02 4.76
C CYS A 8 -3.31 4.63 4.93
N LEU A 9 -4.33 3.80 5.20
CA LEU A 9 -5.71 4.22 5.37
C LEU A 9 -6.09 4.25 6.85
N VAL A 10 -6.60 5.40 7.31
CA VAL A 10 -6.99 5.65 8.69
C VAL A 10 -8.45 6.09 8.75
N PRO A 11 -9.38 5.24 9.23
CA PRO A 11 -10.75 5.66 9.49
C PRO A 11 -10.79 6.56 10.73
N ILE A 12 -11.59 7.62 10.69
CA ILE A 12 -11.75 8.60 11.76
C ILE A 12 -13.20 8.57 12.25
N GLY A 13 -13.38 8.55 13.57
CA GLY A 13 -14.71 8.52 14.20
C GLY A 13 -15.24 7.12 14.52
N VAL A 14 -14.37 6.10 14.53
CA VAL A 14 -14.74 4.68 14.74
C VAL A 14 -14.09 4.05 15.98
N GLY A 15 -13.57 4.87 16.89
CA GLY A 15 -12.81 4.42 18.06
C GLY A 15 -11.31 4.21 17.77
N VAL A 16 -10.62 3.55 18.72
CA VAL A 16 -9.14 3.44 18.71
C VAL A 16 -8.63 2.20 17.98
N SER A 17 -9.43 1.13 17.93
CA SER A 17 -9.05 -0.12 17.27
C SER A 17 -9.58 -0.13 15.85
N VAL A 18 -8.66 -0.03 14.88
CA VAL A 18 -9.01 0.12 13.45
C VAL A 18 -8.69 -1.11 12.61
N SER A 19 -8.19 -2.19 13.22
CA SER A 19 -7.77 -3.40 12.50
C SER A 19 -8.87 -4.05 11.63
N PRO A 20 -10.17 -4.05 11.99
CA PRO A 20 -11.21 -4.62 11.11
C PRO A 20 -11.34 -3.88 9.77
N TYR A 21 -11.16 -2.55 9.79
CA TYR A 21 -11.19 -1.71 8.59
C TYR A 21 -9.97 -1.97 7.72
N VAL A 22 -8.77 -2.05 8.32
CA VAL A 22 -7.53 -2.36 7.60
C VAL A 22 -7.61 -3.76 6.97
N ALA A 23 -8.15 -4.75 7.67
CA ALA A 23 -8.37 -6.10 7.14
C ALA A 23 -9.33 -6.10 5.94
N THR A 24 -10.34 -5.24 5.95
CA THR A 24 -11.24 -5.09 4.81
C THR A 24 -10.50 -4.55 3.59
N CYS A 25 -9.65 -3.54 3.77
CA CYS A 25 -8.81 -3.03 2.70
C CYS A 25 -7.89 -4.12 2.12
N GLN A 26 -7.29 -4.97 2.95
CA GLN A 26 -6.46 -6.09 2.45
C GLN A 26 -7.23 -7.01 1.53
N ARG A 27 -8.46 -7.42 1.90
CA ARG A 27 -9.30 -8.26 1.05
C ARG A 27 -9.66 -7.59 -0.27
N VAL A 28 -9.91 -6.29 -0.26
CA VAL A 28 -10.18 -5.51 -1.48
C VAL A 28 -8.96 -5.51 -2.42
N LEU A 29 -7.75 -5.33 -1.86
CA LEU A 29 -6.51 -5.38 -2.64
C LEU A 29 -6.28 -6.78 -3.25
N GLU A 30 -6.48 -7.84 -2.47
CA GLU A 30 -6.39 -9.23 -2.93
C GLU A 30 -7.39 -9.54 -4.05
N GLN A 31 -8.65 -9.11 -3.90
CA GLN A 31 -9.70 -9.29 -4.91
C GLN A 31 -9.43 -8.51 -6.20
N ALA A 32 -8.69 -7.40 -6.11
CA ALA A 32 -8.24 -6.64 -7.26
C ALA A 32 -7.05 -7.30 -8.00
N GLY A 33 -6.57 -8.46 -7.52
CA GLY A 33 -5.42 -9.16 -8.06
C GLY A 33 -4.09 -8.47 -7.74
N LEU A 34 -4.07 -7.58 -6.75
CA LEU A 34 -2.87 -6.89 -6.32
C LEU A 34 -2.20 -7.67 -5.18
N THR A 35 -0.93 -8.02 -5.35
CA THR A 35 -0.13 -8.60 -4.27
C THR A 35 0.26 -7.49 -3.29
N GLY A 36 -0.54 -7.33 -2.23
CA GLY A 36 -0.25 -6.40 -1.16
C GLY A 36 0.76 -6.96 -0.16
N GLN A 37 1.83 -6.20 0.11
CA GLN A 37 2.75 -6.47 1.21
C GLN A 37 2.36 -5.60 2.41
N LEU A 38 1.63 -6.18 3.35
CA LEU A 38 1.25 -5.53 4.61
C LEU A 38 2.48 -5.36 5.51
N HIS A 39 2.59 -4.18 6.13
CA HIS A 39 3.56 -3.90 7.20
C HIS A 39 2.90 -3.01 8.27
N ALA A 40 3.60 -2.72 9.37
CA ALA A 40 3.04 -2.07 10.55
C ALA A 40 2.43 -0.67 10.32
N TYR A 41 2.78 0.01 9.22
CA TYR A 41 2.38 1.39 8.93
C TYR A 41 1.59 1.54 7.63
N GLY A 42 1.31 0.45 6.92
CA GLY A 42 0.65 0.53 5.63
C GLY A 42 0.74 -0.75 4.82
N THR A 43 0.42 -0.64 3.54
CA THR A 43 0.48 -1.75 2.59
C THR A 43 1.13 -1.27 1.32
N ASN A 44 2.22 -1.93 0.94
CA ASN A 44 2.85 -1.70 -0.33
C ASN A 44 2.15 -2.52 -1.42
N VAL A 45 1.80 -1.87 -2.52
CA VAL A 45 1.22 -2.50 -3.71
C VAL A 45 1.95 -2.02 -4.96
N GLU A 46 1.98 -2.86 -5.97
CA GLU A 46 2.47 -2.50 -7.30
C GLU A 46 1.56 -3.06 -8.38
N GLY A 47 1.44 -2.35 -9.49
CA GLY A 47 0.57 -2.75 -10.60
C GLY A 47 0.35 -1.66 -11.61
N ASP A 48 -0.66 -1.83 -12.45
CA ASP A 48 -1.14 -0.76 -13.30
C ASP A 48 -1.79 0.36 -12.49
N TRP A 49 -1.48 1.61 -12.83
CA TRP A 49 -1.94 2.82 -12.16
C TRP A 49 -3.46 2.83 -11.96
N ASP A 50 -4.22 2.52 -13.01
CA ASP A 50 -5.67 2.60 -12.94
C ASP A 50 -6.24 1.46 -12.09
N VAL A 51 -5.62 0.27 -12.13
CA VAL A 51 -5.99 -0.85 -11.25
C VAL A 51 -5.74 -0.49 -9.78
N VAL A 52 -4.55 0.03 -9.47
CA VAL A 52 -4.16 0.39 -8.10
C VAL A 52 -5.05 1.50 -7.55
N MET A 53 -5.29 2.57 -8.31
CA MET A 53 -6.13 3.68 -7.84
C MET A 53 -7.61 3.29 -7.72
N ARG A 54 -8.11 2.39 -8.58
CA ARG A 54 -9.44 1.80 -8.40
C ARG A 54 -9.53 0.97 -7.12
N ALA A 55 -8.49 0.20 -6.78
CA ALA A 55 -8.46 -0.57 -5.55
C ALA A 55 -8.42 0.34 -4.30
N VAL A 56 -7.65 1.44 -4.33
CA VAL A 56 -7.66 2.47 -3.26
C VAL A 56 -9.08 3.03 -3.08
N LYS A 57 -9.75 3.39 -4.17
CA LYS A 57 -11.14 3.87 -4.11
C LYS A 57 -12.07 2.81 -3.48
N ALA A 58 -11.97 1.55 -3.92
CA ALA A 58 -12.78 0.46 -3.38
C ALA A 58 -12.53 0.22 -1.89
N CYS A 59 -11.30 0.39 -1.40
CA CYS A 59 -10.99 0.36 0.03
C CYS A 59 -11.76 1.45 0.80
N HIS A 60 -11.80 2.69 0.29
CA HIS A 60 -12.57 3.77 0.92
C HIS A 60 -14.06 3.45 0.94
N GLU A 61 -14.62 2.98 -0.17
CA GLU A 61 -16.05 2.62 -0.27
C GLU A 61 -16.41 1.50 0.72
N ALA A 62 -15.58 0.45 0.80
CA ALA A 62 -15.80 -0.68 1.71
C ALA A 62 -15.65 -0.30 3.20
N VAL A 63 -14.77 0.65 3.53
CA VAL A 63 -14.60 1.17 4.89
C VAL A 63 -15.75 2.10 5.27
N HIS A 64 -16.21 2.95 4.35
CA HIS A 64 -17.42 3.75 4.56
C HIS A 64 -18.67 2.88 4.74
N ALA A 65 -18.80 1.79 3.98
CA ALA A 65 -19.90 0.83 4.14
C ALA A 65 -19.90 0.13 5.51
N GLN A 66 -18.77 0.09 6.21
CA GLN A 66 -18.67 -0.40 7.61
C GLN A 66 -19.01 0.68 8.65
N GLY A 67 -19.42 1.87 8.24
CA GLY A 67 -19.86 2.93 9.13
C GLY A 67 -18.78 3.94 9.51
N ALA A 68 -17.59 3.91 8.89
CA ALA A 68 -16.59 4.95 9.11
C ALA A 68 -17.08 6.27 8.47
N PRO A 69 -17.31 7.35 9.25
CA PRO A 69 -17.87 8.59 8.71
C PRO A 69 -16.83 9.40 7.92
N ARG A 70 -15.53 9.19 8.21
CA ARG A 70 -14.43 9.89 7.56
C ARG A 70 -13.24 8.96 7.41
N ILE A 71 -12.51 9.11 6.32
CA ILE A 71 -11.26 8.40 6.06
C ILE A 71 -10.18 9.45 5.74
N PHE A 72 -9.03 9.31 6.39
CA PHE A 72 -7.80 9.98 5.97
C PHE A 72 -6.87 8.92 5.37
N THR A 73 -6.23 9.20 4.25
CA THR A 73 -5.33 8.24 3.61
C THR A 73 -4.09 8.94 3.10
N THR A 74 -2.94 8.37 3.45
CA THR A 74 -1.65 8.78 2.90
C THR A 74 -1.26 7.79 1.82
N LEU A 75 -0.93 8.32 0.64
CA LEU A 75 -0.38 7.54 -0.47
C LEU A 75 1.03 8.04 -0.76
N LYS A 76 2.02 7.16 -0.72
CA LYS A 76 3.33 7.45 -1.31
C LYS A 76 3.41 6.74 -2.65
N VAL A 77 3.53 7.52 -3.72
CA VAL A 77 3.40 7.03 -5.09
C VAL A 77 4.72 7.23 -5.83
N GLY A 78 5.18 6.17 -6.51
CA GLY A 78 6.38 6.22 -7.33
C GLY A 78 6.16 5.60 -8.71
N THR A 79 6.60 6.31 -9.74
CA THR A 79 6.67 5.85 -11.13
C THR A 79 8.04 6.13 -11.70
N ARG A 80 8.48 5.34 -12.67
CA ARG A 80 9.76 5.55 -13.37
C ARG A 80 9.65 5.04 -14.82
N THR A 81 10.45 5.61 -15.71
CA THR A 81 10.45 5.27 -17.15
C THR A 81 11.77 4.68 -17.63
N ASP A 82 12.82 4.73 -16.81
CA ASP A 82 14.17 4.31 -17.18
C ASP A 82 14.39 2.79 -17.08
N ARG A 83 13.65 2.09 -16.20
CA ARG A 83 13.68 0.63 -16.06
C ARG A 83 12.44 0.07 -15.38
N LYS A 84 12.18 -1.22 -15.58
CA LYS A 84 11.23 -1.99 -14.75
C LYS A 84 11.92 -2.37 -13.43
N GLN A 85 11.25 -2.18 -12.31
CA GLN A 85 11.76 -2.52 -10.99
C GLN A 85 10.59 -2.81 -10.05
N ALA A 86 10.61 -3.97 -9.39
CA ALA A 86 9.66 -4.32 -8.35
C ALA A 86 10.05 -3.70 -7.00
N LEU A 87 9.10 -3.63 -6.06
CA LEU A 87 9.36 -3.18 -4.69
C LEU A 87 10.46 -3.99 -4.00
N ALA A 88 10.47 -5.32 -4.17
CA ALA A 88 11.49 -6.21 -3.61
C ALA A 88 12.90 -5.87 -4.13
N ASP A 89 13.02 -5.43 -5.37
CA ASP A 89 14.31 -5.03 -5.94
C ASP A 89 14.86 -3.74 -5.29
N LYS A 90 13.97 -2.86 -4.81
CA LYS A 90 14.38 -1.65 -4.07
C LYS A 90 14.98 -2.01 -2.72
N ILE A 91 14.36 -2.96 -2.01
CA ILE A 91 14.83 -3.46 -0.72
C ILE A 91 16.19 -4.14 -0.91
N ARG A 92 16.26 -5.12 -1.82
CA ARG A 92 17.49 -5.86 -2.11
C ARG A 92 18.66 -4.94 -2.50
N SER A 93 18.40 -3.92 -3.32
CA SER A 93 19.41 -2.93 -3.70
C SER A 93 20.01 -2.15 -2.52
N VAL A 94 19.28 -1.99 -1.42
CA VAL A 94 19.79 -1.37 -0.18
C VAL A 94 20.51 -2.41 0.66
N GLU A 95 19.94 -3.61 0.83
CA GLU A 95 20.55 -4.72 1.57
C GLU A 95 21.92 -5.10 1.00
N ASP A 96 22.05 -5.22 -0.32
CA ASP A 96 23.32 -5.51 -1.00
C ASP A 96 24.39 -4.45 -0.67
N ARG A 97 23.99 -3.17 -0.58
CA ARG A 97 24.91 -2.08 -0.23
C ARG A 97 25.31 -2.11 1.24
N LEU A 98 24.37 -2.41 2.13
CA LEU A 98 24.65 -2.57 3.55
C LEU A 98 25.62 -3.73 3.80
N ALA A 99 25.42 -4.86 3.11
CA ALA A 99 26.32 -6.01 3.21
C ALA A 99 27.73 -5.75 2.63
N SER A 100 27.85 -4.78 1.70
CA SER A 100 29.13 -4.40 1.09
C SER A 100 29.88 -3.28 1.83
N ALA A 101 29.24 -2.62 2.80
CA ALA A 101 29.88 -1.58 3.60
C ALA A 101 30.76 -2.26 4.67
N PRO A 102 32.06 -1.94 4.78
CA PRO A 102 32.86 -2.41 5.91
C PRO A 102 32.28 -1.82 7.20
N ASP A 103 32.24 -2.62 8.27
CA ASP A 103 31.82 -2.18 9.60
C ASP A 103 32.55 -0.86 9.95
N ALA A 104 31.78 0.21 10.11
CA ALA A 104 32.28 1.53 10.51
C ALA A 104 32.59 1.57 12.01
#